data_AF-X0WCF2-F1
#
_entry.id   AF-X0WCF2-F1
#
_cell.length_a   1.000
_cell.length_b   1.000
_cell.length_c   1.000
_cell.angle_alpha   90.00
_cell.angle_beta   90.00
_cell.angle_gamma   90.00
#
_symmetry.space_group_name_H-M   'P 1'
#
loop_
_entity.id
_entity.type
_entity.pdbx_description
1 polymer ?
#
loop_
_entity_poly.entity_id
_entity_poly.type
_entity_poly.pdbx_seq_one_letter_code
_entity_poly.pdbx_strand_id
1 'polypeptide(L)'
;MNTVHLADCLPAMREMEDNAYDLAVVDPPYGIGEGRGQYKSRNANRIDRRNGKQIQMRHPGYKSKEWDKAIPSREYFLELDRISSNRIIWGGQYFTEYLPPSSGWVVWDKVNGKSDFADCELAWT
;
A
#
# COMPACT_ATOMS: atom_id res chain seq x y z
N MET A 1 20.12 7.10 18.05
CA MET A 1 19.90 5.70 18.47
C MET A 1 18.74 5.19 17.64
N ASN A 2 18.83 3.97 17.11
CA ASN A 2 17.76 3.42 16.25
C ASN A 2 16.97 2.39 17.06
N THR A 3 15.64 2.46 16.98
CA THR A 3 14.72 1.60 17.74
C THR A 3 13.80 0.84 16.78
N VAL A 4 13.49 -0.41 17.10
CA VAL A 4 12.54 -1.24 16.34
C VAL A 4 11.52 -1.83 17.31
N HIS A 5 10.24 -1.67 16.99
CA HIS A 5 9.14 -2.24 17.76
C HIS A 5 8.49 -3.38 16.96
N LEU A 6 8.39 -4.57 17.57
CA LEU A 6 7.65 -5.69 16.99
C LEU A 6 6.23 -5.71 17.56
N ALA A 7 5.31 -4.99 16.91
CA ALA A 7 3.92 -4.87 17.33
C ALA A 7 3.00 -4.60 16.14
N ASP A 8 1.69 -4.79 16.34
CA ASP A 8 0.71 -4.18 15.45
C ASP A 8 0.72 -2.67 15.64
N CYS A 9 0.69 -1.93 14.54
CA CYS A 9 0.83 -0.49 14.56
C CYS A 9 -0.30 0.22 15.31
N LEU A 10 -1.56 -0.21 15.19
CA LEU A 10 -2.68 0.55 15.77
C LEU A 10 -2.67 0.49 17.32
N PRO A 11 -2.57 -0.68 17.98
CA PRO A 11 -2.37 -0.75 19.42
C PRO A 11 -1.11 -0.01 19.88
N ALA A 12 0.00 -0.13 19.13
CA ALA A 12 1.23 0.56 19.49
C ALA A 12 1.08 2.08 19.46
N MET A 13 0.43 2.64 18.43
CA MET A 13 0.19 4.09 18.35
C MET A 13 -0.68 4.59 19.51
N ARG A 14 -1.70 3.83 19.93
CA ARG A 14 -2.56 4.20 21.07
C ARG A 14 -1.80 4.36 22.40
N GLU A 15 -0.67 3.67 22.54
CA GLU A 15 0.18 3.75 23.74
C GLU A 15 1.22 4.88 23.66
N MET A 16 1.38 5.52 22.50
CA MET A 16 2.34 6.60 22.29
C MET A 16 1.76 7.96 22.70
N GLU A 17 2.62 8.85 23.16
CA GLU A 17 2.26 10.24 23.47
C GLU A 17 1.93 11.03 22.19
N ASP A 18 1.20 12.14 22.36
CA ASP A 18 0.92 13.07 21.27
C ASP A 18 2.23 13.64 20.72
N ASN A 19 2.33 13.76 19.39
CA ASN A 19 3.55 14.23 18.70
C ASN A 19 4.83 13.47 19.09
N ALA A 20 4.73 12.17 19.37
CA ALA A 20 5.88 11.30 19.61
C ALA A 20 6.89 11.30 18.45
N TYR A 21 6.48 11.67 17.22
CA TYR A 21 7.34 11.76 16.04
C TYR A 21 7.21 13.10 15.33
N ASP A 22 8.34 13.69 14.92
CA ASP A 22 8.33 14.88 14.04
C ASP A 22 7.79 14.56 12.64
N LEU A 23 8.04 13.34 12.15
CA LEU A 23 7.63 12.85 10.82
C LEU A 23 7.28 11.37 10.87
N ALA A 24 6.07 11.01 10.42
CA ALA A 24 5.69 9.65 10.10
C ALA A 24 5.80 9.39 8.59
N VAL A 25 6.44 8.29 8.21
CA VAL A 25 6.48 7.81 6.81
C VAL A 25 5.90 6.41 6.79
N VAL A 26 4.75 6.25 6.14
CA VAL A 26 3.97 5.00 6.19
C VAL A 26 3.56 4.53 4.80
N ASP A 27 3.45 3.22 4.66
CA ASP A 27 2.92 2.52 3.48
C ASP A 27 1.90 1.46 3.94
N PRO A 28 0.66 1.87 4.29
CA PRO A 28 -0.35 0.97 4.82
C PRO A 28 -0.94 0.07 3.71
N PRO A 29 -1.61 -1.04 4.05
CA PRO A 29 -2.30 -1.87 3.04
C PRO A 29 -3.34 -1.07 2.22
N TYR A 30 -3.40 -1.30 0.91
CA TYR A 30 -4.27 -0.54 -0.01
C TYR A 30 -5.64 -1.18 -0.21
N GLY A 31 -5.82 -2.41 0.26
CA GLY A 31 -7.09 -3.12 0.15
C GLY A 31 -7.39 -3.60 -1.27
N ILE A 32 -6.37 -3.75 -2.12
CA ILE A 32 -6.53 -4.15 -3.53
C ILE A 32 -6.33 -5.65 -3.75
N GLY A 33 -6.02 -6.40 -2.70
CA GLY A 33 -5.97 -7.86 -2.69
C GLY A 33 -4.71 -8.46 -3.30
N GLU A 34 -3.60 -7.72 -3.38
CA GLU A 34 -2.33 -8.23 -3.91
C GLU A 34 -1.71 -9.32 -3.02
N GLY A 35 -2.06 -9.33 -1.73
CA GLY A 35 -1.69 -10.41 -0.80
C GLY A 35 -2.22 -11.79 -1.19
N ARG A 36 -3.27 -11.88 -2.01
CA ARG A 36 -3.94 -13.14 -2.39
C ARG A 36 -3.32 -13.85 -3.60
N GLY A 37 -2.28 -13.29 -4.20
CA GLY A 37 -1.67 -13.87 -5.40
C GLY A 37 -2.65 -13.85 -6.58
N GLN A 38 -3.06 -12.64 -7.00
CA GLN A 38 -3.93 -12.40 -8.19
C GLN A 38 -3.31 -12.83 -9.53
N TYR A 39 -2.21 -13.58 -9.49
CA TYR A 39 -1.54 -14.14 -10.64
C TYR A 39 -2.47 -14.93 -11.57
N LYS A 40 -3.47 -15.61 -11.01
CA LYS A 40 -4.46 -16.38 -11.78
C LYS A 40 -5.46 -15.48 -12.53
N SER A 41 -5.85 -14.31 -12.00
CA SER A 41 -6.83 -13.42 -12.63
C SER A 41 -6.20 -12.51 -13.68
N ARG A 42 -5.01 -11.95 -13.43
CA ARG A 42 -4.31 -11.04 -14.37
C ARG A 42 -3.79 -11.73 -15.63
N ASN A 43 -3.71 -13.06 -15.62
CA ASN A 43 -3.16 -13.88 -16.71
C ASN A 43 -4.16 -14.86 -17.34
N ALA A 44 -5.41 -14.93 -16.88
CA ALA A 44 -6.37 -15.95 -17.31
C ALA A 44 -6.54 -15.99 -18.84
N ASN A 45 -6.36 -14.86 -19.54
CA ASN A 45 -6.58 -14.74 -20.99
C ASN A 45 -5.35 -14.24 -21.78
N ARG A 46 -4.12 -14.32 -21.27
CA ARG A 46 -2.94 -13.93 -22.05
C ARG A 46 -2.63 -15.02 -23.09
N ILE A 47 -2.96 -14.74 -24.34
CA ILE A 47 -2.63 -15.59 -25.51
C ILE A 47 -1.30 -15.11 -26.10
N ASP A 48 -0.37 -16.03 -26.30
CA ASP A 48 0.87 -15.77 -27.03
C ASP A 48 0.54 -15.48 -28.50
N ARG A 49 0.74 -14.23 -28.91
CA ARG A 49 0.43 -13.75 -30.26
C ARG A 49 1.24 -14.44 -31.36
N ARG A 50 2.32 -15.17 -31.02
CA ARG A 50 3.16 -15.89 -32.01
C ARG A 50 2.61 -17.26 -32.38
N ASN A 51 1.88 -17.91 -31.47
CA ASN A 51 1.46 -19.31 -31.64
C ASN A 51 0.02 -19.58 -31.17
N GLY A 52 -0.71 -18.57 -30.70
CA GLY A 52 -2.10 -18.68 -30.25
C GLY A 52 -2.29 -19.47 -28.95
N LYS A 53 -1.21 -19.86 -28.25
CA LYS A 53 -1.31 -20.66 -27.03
C LYS A 53 -1.49 -19.78 -25.80
N GLN A 54 -2.25 -20.28 -24.83
CA GLN A 54 -2.37 -19.62 -23.53
C GLN A 54 -1.01 -19.61 -22.83
N ILE A 55 -0.56 -18.42 -22.40
CA ILE A 55 0.67 -18.26 -21.64
C ILE A 55 0.40 -18.76 -20.22
N GLN A 56 0.76 -20.03 -19.96
CA GLN A 56 0.78 -20.58 -18.61
C GLN A 56 2.06 -20.15 -17.91
N MET A 57 1.93 -19.05 -17.19
CA MET A 57 3.01 -18.50 -16.40
C MET A 57 3.03 -19.30 -15.06
N ARG A 58 4.22 -19.67 -14.54
CA ARG A 58 4.32 -20.55 -13.35
C ARG A 58 3.95 -19.78 -12.07
N HIS A 59 2.95 -20.27 -11.34
CA HIS A 59 2.62 -19.72 -10.03
C HIS A 59 3.79 -20.01 -9.06
N PRO A 60 4.40 -19.00 -8.41
CA PRO A 60 5.56 -19.17 -7.54
C PRO A 60 5.26 -19.90 -6.21
N GLY A 61 4.07 -20.49 -6.05
CA GLY A 61 3.69 -21.27 -4.86
C GLY A 61 3.47 -20.45 -3.58
N TYR A 62 3.45 -19.11 -3.65
CA TYR A 62 3.15 -18.29 -2.47
C TYR A 62 1.75 -18.57 -1.93
N LYS A 63 1.65 -18.76 -0.61
CA LYS A 63 0.36 -18.88 0.08
C LYS A 63 -0.37 -17.54 0.00
N SER A 64 -1.64 -17.58 -0.36
CA SER A 64 -2.55 -16.44 -0.26
C SER A 64 -2.51 -15.89 1.17
N LYS A 65 -2.37 -14.57 1.29
CA LYS A 65 -2.44 -13.83 2.55
C LYS A 65 -3.52 -12.75 2.46
N GLU A 66 -4.04 -12.36 3.62
CA GLU A 66 -5.15 -11.42 3.74
C GLU A 66 -4.72 -10.00 4.14
N TRP A 67 -3.41 -9.73 4.19
CA TRP A 67 -2.86 -8.46 4.69
C TRP A 67 -3.28 -7.24 3.86
N ASP A 68 -3.62 -7.44 2.57
CA ASP A 68 -4.05 -6.40 1.63
C ASP A 68 -5.53 -6.49 1.26
N LYS A 69 -6.36 -7.06 2.15
CA LYS A 69 -7.78 -7.27 1.88
C LYS A 69 -8.60 -5.98 2.01
N ALA A 70 -8.18 -5.08 2.88
CA ALA A 70 -8.87 -3.83 3.17
C ALA A 70 -7.84 -2.74 3.52
N ILE A 71 -8.25 -1.48 3.34
CA ILE A 71 -7.53 -0.33 3.87
C ILE A 71 -7.61 -0.30 5.41
N PRO A 72 -6.68 0.36 6.12
CA PRO A 72 -6.79 0.60 7.55
C PRO A 72 -8.08 1.34 7.91
N SER A 73 -8.57 1.16 9.13
CA SER A 73 -9.73 1.88 9.63
C SER A 73 -9.45 3.38 9.77
N ARG A 74 -10.50 4.21 9.83
CA ARG A 74 -10.37 5.64 10.14
C ARG A 74 -9.54 5.92 11.41
N GLU A 75 -9.66 5.05 12.41
CA GLU A 75 -8.93 5.17 13.68
C GLU A 75 -7.41 5.14 13.48
N TYR A 76 -6.90 4.34 12.55
CA TYR A 76 -5.48 4.32 12.22
C TYR A 76 -4.97 5.71 11.81
N PHE A 77 -5.70 6.40 10.95
CA PHE A 77 -5.32 7.73 10.46
C PHE A 77 -5.44 8.81 11.55
N LEU A 78 -6.41 8.68 12.45
CA LEU A 78 -6.54 9.57 13.61
C LEU A 78 -5.37 9.42 14.59
N GLU A 79 -4.99 8.17 14.90
CA GLU A 79 -3.85 7.92 15.77
C GLU A 79 -2.54 8.36 15.10
N LEU A 80 -2.37 8.11 13.80
CA LEU A 80 -1.22 8.56 13.04
C LEU A 80 -1.08 10.10 13.07
N ASP A 81 -2.19 10.83 12.93
CA ASP A 81 -2.24 12.29 13.06
C ASP A 81 -1.89 12.75 14.48
N ARG A 82 -2.42 12.08 15.51
CA ARG A 82 -2.15 12.41 16.92
C ARG A 82 -0.67 12.23 17.29
N ILE A 83 -0.05 11.14 16.86
CA ILE A 83 1.32 10.80 17.28
C ILE A 83 2.40 11.50 16.44
N SER A 84 2.05 12.21 15.37
CA SER A 84 3.04 12.80 14.46
C SER A 84 2.72 14.21 14.00
N SER A 85 3.75 15.06 13.96
CA SER A 85 3.58 16.45 13.50
C SER A 85 3.50 16.60 11.98
N ASN A 86 4.16 15.71 11.23
CA ASN A 86 4.16 15.68 9.76
C ASN A 86 4.03 14.24 9.26
N ARG A 87 3.47 14.03 8.05
CA ARG A 87 3.18 12.68 7.54
C ARG A 87 3.46 12.58 6.05
N ILE A 88 4.02 11.46 5.63
CA ILE A 88 4.08 11.01 4.24
C ILE A 88 3.40 9.65 4.18
N ILE A 89 2.24 9.59 3.52
CA ILE A 89 1.40 8.40 3.45
C ILE A 89 1.38 7.90 2.01
N TRP A 90 2.13 6.84 1.72
CA TRP A 90 2.13 6.17 0.42
C TRP A 90 0.79 5.50 0.14
N GLY A 91 0.41 5.42 -1.14
CA GLY A 91 -0.90 4.94 -1.56
C GLY A 91 -2.06 5.90 -1.25
N GLY A 92 -1.78 7.21 -1.09
CA GLY A 92 -2.77 8.21 -0.68
C GLY A 92 -4.03 8.25 -1.55
N GLN A 93 -3.94 7.86 -2.83
CA GLN A 93 -5.09 7.73 -3.74
C GLN A 93 -6.12 6.66 -3.31
N TYR A 94 -5.75 5.72 -2.45
CA TYR A 94 -6.63 4.68 -1.91
C TYR A 94 -7.30 5.09 -0.60
N PHE A 95 -6.85 6.19 0.03
CA PHE A 95 -7.30 6.61 1.35
C PHE A 95 -8.08 7.92 1.34
N THR A 96 -8.63 8.32 0.19
CA THR A 96 -9.36 9.61 0.03
C THR A 96 -10.60 9.75 0.91
N GLU A 97 -11.10 8.64 1.48
CA GLU A 97 -12.16 8.65 2.49
C GLU A 97 -11.67 9.26 3.83
N TYR A 98 -10.38 9.08 4.15
CA TYR A 98 -9.80 9.49 5.44
C TYR A 98 -8.79 10.64 5.30
N LEU A 99 -8.23 10.82 4.11
CA LEU A 99 -7.26 11.88 3.82
C LEU A 99 -7.96 13.06 3.14
N PRO A 100 -7.96 14.26 3.76
CA PRO A 100 -8.51 15.44 3.12
C PRO A 100 -7.66 15.83 1.89
N PRO A 101 -8.19 16.64 0.97
CA PRO A 101 -7.39 17.16 -0.14
C PRO A 101 -6.11 17.84 0.37
N SER A 102 -4.96 17.47 -0.20
CA SER A 102 -3.68 18.16 0.02
C SER A 102 -3.28 18.92 -1.23
N SER A 103 -2.65 20.08 -1.03
CA SER A 103 -2.04 20.88 -2.09
C SER A 103 -0.70 20.32 -2.56
N GLY A 104 -0.07 19.45 -1.76
CA GLY A 104 1.20 18.79 -2.05
C GLY A 104 1.04 17.28 -2.13
N TRP A 105 1.72 16.68 -3.10
CA TRP A 105 1.80 15.22 -3.27
C TRP A 105 3.19 14.84 -3.75
N VAL A 106 3.71 13.70 -3.28
CA VAL A 106 4.88 13.07 -3.88
C VAL A 106 4.38 12.12 -4.96
N VAL A 107 4.91 12.25 -6.17
CA VAL A 107 4.63 11.34 -7.29
C VAL A 107 5.84 10.45 -7.49
N TRP A 108 5.68 9.15 -7.30
CA TRP A 108 6.69 8.17 -7.66
C TRP A 108 6.40 7.58 -9.04
N ASP A 109 7.16 7.99 -10.04
CA ASP A 109 7.20 7.32 -11.34
C ASP A 109 7.91 5.96 -11.18
N LYS A 110 7.19 4.86 -11.43
CA LYS A 110 7.70 3.50 -11.26
C LYS A 110 8.59 3.07 -12.42
N VAL A 111 8.61 3.83 -13.52
CA VAL A 111 9.39 3.53 -14.74
C VAL A 111 9.17 2.08 -15.20
N ASN A 112 7.92 1.60 -15.07
CA ASN A 112 7.58 0.19 -15.20
C ASN A 112 7.06 -0.20 -16.61
N GLY A 113 6.97 0.76 -17.53
CA GLY A 113 6.88 0.55 -18.97
C GLY A 113 5.67 -0.29 -19.43
N LYS A 114 5.91 -1.58 -19.76
CA LYS A 114 4.87 -2.52 -20.26
C LYS A 114 4.22 -3.35 -19.15
N SER A 115 4.43 -2.95 -17.90
CA SER A 115 3.80 -3.53 -16.72
C SER A 115 2.27 -3.37 -16.79
N ASP A 116 1.54 -4.27 -16.14
CA ASP A 116 0.10 -4.12 -15.93
C ASP A 116 -0.25 -3.46 -14.60
N PHE A 117 0.77 -3.02 -13.84
CA PHE A 117 0.63 -2.20 -12.63
C PHE A 117 0.54 -0.71 -13.00
N ALA A 118 0.05 0.11 -12.06
CA ALA A 118 0.00 1.56 -12.23
C ALA A 118 1.40 2.14 -12.56
N ASP A 119 1.43 3.14 -13.44
CA ASP A 119 2.67 3.80 -13.88
C ASP A 119 3.32 4.62 -12.76
N CYS A 120 2.51 5.14 -11.83
CA CYS A 120 2.98 5.90 -10.69
C CYS A 120 2.25 5.53 -9.40
N GLU A 121 2.81 5.99 -8.28
CA GLU A 121 2.18 5.98 -6.96
C GLU A 121 2.21 7.37 -6.34
N LEU A 122 1.20 7.68 -5.54
CA LEU A 122 1.05 8.98 -4.91
C LEU A 122 1.23 8.84 -3.40
N ALA A 123 2.09 9.68 -2.83
CA ALA A 123 2.15 9.87 -1.38
C ALA A 123 1.44 11.18 -1.00
N TRP A 124 0.52 11.08 -0.06
CA TRP A 124 -0.15 12.23 0.54
C TRP A 124 0.80 12.89 1.56
N THR A 125 0.88 14.23 1.55
CA THR A 125 1.73 15.04 2.43
C THR A 125 0.94 16.14 3.13
#